data_AF-A0AAC8W470-F1
#
_entry.id   AF-A0AAC8W470-F1
#
_cell.length_a   1.000
_cell.length_b   1.000
_cell.length_c   1.000
_cell.angle_alpha   90.00
_cell.angle_beta   90.00
_cell.angle_gamma   90.00
#
_symmetry.space_group_name_H-M   'P 1'
#
loop_
_entity.id
_entity.type
_entity.pdbx_description
1 polymer ?
#
loop_
_entity_poly.entity_id
_entity_poly.type
_entity_poly.pdbx_seq_one_letter_code
_entity_poly.pdbx_strand_id
1 'polypeptide(L)'
;MDHSQGPLGPGWLVALETSGLGETLRQSLWLYPLVEVLHILGLALLVGSIVAFDLRLIGLHAGLPARALSRLLLPVAVAGFAMVVPTGLLLFVSEATALAGNPAFLVKIGLLVLALANIALFHRGPGRQIHLWGGHRDGHPGGGKPPPAARLAGAASLLLWVGVLAAGRLIAYL
;
A
#
# COMPACT_ATOMS: atom_id res chain seq x y z
N MET A 1 -11.26 11.08 35.75
CA MET A 1 -10.64 10.64 34.49
C MET A 1 -9.90 11.85 33.97
N ASP A 2 -8.58 11.77 33.98
CA ASP A 2 -7.69 12.93 33.93
C ASP A 2 -7.48 13.38 32.48
N HIS A 3 -8.12 14.49 32.07
CA HIS A 3 -8.03 15.07 30.72
C HIS A 3 -6.81 16.00 30.54
N SER A 4 -5.78 15.89 31.39
CA SER A 4 -4.68 16.85 31.47
C SER A 4 -3.37 16.43 30.82
N GLN A 5 -3.28 15.22 30.26
CA GLN A 5 -2.06 14.79 29.57
C GLN A 5 -2.15 15.16 28.09
N GLY A 6 -1.65 16.36 27.76
CA GLY A 6 -1.41 16.76 26.38
C GLY A 6 -0.50 15.76 25.64
N PRO A 7 -0.39 15.83 24.31
CA PRO A 7 0.32 14.85 23.50
C PRO A 7 1.70 14.52 24.08
N LEU A 8 1.87 13.28 24.54
CA LEU A 8 3.12 12.79 25.13
C LEU A 8 3.96 12.12 24.04
N GLY A 9 5.10 12.70 23.72
CA GLY A 9 6.00 12.14 22.73
C GLY A 9 7.17 13.07 22.40
N PRO A 10 8.07 12.64 21.50
CA PRO A 10 9.10 13.50 20.93
C PRO A 10 8.53 14.85 20.48
N GLY A 11 9.19 15.96 20.81
CA GLY A 11 8.65 17.31 20.58
C GLY A 11 8.27 17.63 19.13
N TRP A 12 8.88 16.96 18.15
CA TRP A 12 8.52 17.11 16.73
C TRP A 12 7.18 16.45 16.37
N LEU A 13 6.80 15.34 17.03
CA LEU A 13 5.49 14.70 16.85
C LEU A 13 4.40 15.56 17.46
N VAL A 14 4.65 16.08 18.66
CA VAL A 14 3.77 17.05 19.33
C VAL A 14 3.57 18.27 18.45
N ALA A 15 4.64 18.83 17.89
CA ALA A 15 4.56 20.01 17.02
C ALA A 15 3.77 19.75 15.71
N LEU A 16 3.88 18.57 15.12
CA LEU A 16 3.07 18.19 13.95
C LEU A 16 1.59 18.08 14.34
N GLU A 17 1.32 17.41 15.44
CA GLU A 17 -0.02 17.13 15.93
C GLU A 17 -0.77 18.41 16.34
N THR A 18 -0.12 19.32 17.06
CA THR A 18 -0.70 20.59 17.48
C THR A 18 -0.55 21.70 16.43
N SER A 19 -0.09 21.36 15.22
CA SER A 19 -0.01 22.32 14.12
C SER A 19 -1.39 22.80 13.70
N GLY A 20 -1.49 23.98 13.08
CA GLY A 20 -2.77 24.47 12.55
C GLY A 20 -3.43 23.51 11.57
N LEU A 21 -2.65 22.70 10.84
CA LEU A 21 -3.18 21.64 9.97
C LEU A 21 -3.75 20.47 10.78
N GLY A 22 -3.01 19.98 11.78
CA GLY A 22 -3.46 18.89 12.65
C GLY A 22 -4.73 19.24 13.42
N GLU A 23 -4.81 20.47 13.95
CA GLU A 23 -5.98 20.97 14.65
C GLU A 23 -7.18 21.14 13.70
N THR A 24 -6.99 21.73 12.53
CA THR A 24 -8.09 21.93 11.55
C THR A 24 -8.70 20.60 11.11
N LEU A 25 -7.88 19.56 10.92
CA LEU A 25 -8.37 18.22 10.58
C LEU A 25 -9.21 17.63 11.71
N ARG A 26 -8.75 17.73 12.96
CA ARG A 26 -9.44 17.17 14.13
C ARG A 26 -10.72 17.89 14.50
N GLN A 27 -10.72 19.22 14.39
CA GLN A 27 -11.89 20.03 14.74
C GLN A 27 -12.99 19.98 13.68
N SER A 28 -12.67 19.55 12.45
CA SER A 28 -13.63 19.50 11.36
C SER A 28 -14.36 18.17 11.29
N LEU A 29 -15.68 18.24 11.43
CA LEU A 29 -16.59 17.10 11.31
C LEU A 29 -16.53 16.41 9.93
N TRP A 30 -16.12 17.13 8.88
CA TRP A 30 -16.16 16.62 7.50
C TRP A 30 -14.77 16.36 6.92
N LEU A 31 -13.75 17.14 7.29
CA LEU A 31 -12.42 16.99 6.68
C LEU A 31 -11.79 15.65 7.06
N TYR A 32 -11.82 15.27 8.35
CA TYR A 32 -11.22 13.99 8.77
C TYR A 32 -11.90 12.79 8.08
N PRO A 33 -13.25 12.63 8.09
CA PRO A 33 -13.89 11.54 7.37
C PRO A 33 -13.65 11.57 5.86
N LEU A 34 -13.61 12.77 5.24
CA LEU A 34 -13.32 12.88 3.81
C LEU A 34 -11.90 12.41 3.48
N VAL A 35 -10.92 12.81 4.28
CA VAL A 35 -9.52 12.35 4.12
C VAL A 35 -9.43 10.84 4.31
N GLU A 36 -10.15 10.28 5.28
CA GLU A 36 -10.19 8.83 5.51
C GLU A 36 -10.83 8.08 4.32
N VAL A 37 -11.96 8.57 3.78
CA VAL A 37 -12.60 8.01 2.58
C VAL A 37 -11.67 8.04 1.38
N LEU A 38 -11.01 9.17 1.14
CA LEU A 38 -10.04 9.32 0.04
C LEU A 38 -8.83 8.40 0.24
N HIS A 39 -8.39 8.20 1.49
CA HIS A 39 -7.31 7.27 1.83
C HIS A 39 -7.69 5.82 1.50
N ILE A 40 -8.88 5.38 1.90
CA ILE A 40 -9.40 4.03 1.63
C ILE A 40 -9.59 3.82 0.12
N LEU A 41 -10.12 4.81 -0.59
CA LEU A 41 -10.23 4.76 -2.05
C LEU A 41 -8.84 4.64 -2.71
N GLY A 42 -7.87 5.44 -2.28
CA GLY A 42 -6.48 5.35 -2.74
C GLY A 42 -5.86 3.97 -2.49
N LEU A 43 -6.07 3.40 -1.29
CA LEU A 43 -5.66 2.04 -0.95
C LEU A 43 -6.33 1.00 -1.86
N ALA A 44 -7.64 1.11 -2.12
CA ALA A 44 -8.35 0.17 -2.98
C ALA A 44 -7.79 0.18 -4.41
N LEU A 45 -7.51 1.36 -4.96
CA LEU A 45 -6.91 1.51 -6.29
C LEU A 45 -5.48 0.96 -6.33
N LEU A 46 -4.64 1.32 -5.35
CA LEU A 46 -3.24 0.91 -5.30
C LEU A 46 -3.12 -0.60 -5.03
N VAL A 47 -3.64 -1.05 -3.90
CA VAL A 47 -3.52 -2.45 -3.46
C VAL A 47 -4.31 -3.37 -4.36
N GLY A 48 -5.50 -2.98 -4.82
CA GLY A 48 -6.29 -3.77 -5.77
C GLY A 48 -5.55 -4.00 -7.08
N SER A 49 -4.85 -2.98 -7.59
CA SER A 49 -4.01 -3.12 -8.79
C SER A 49 -2.82 -4.04 -8.55
N ILE A 50 -2.16 -3.95 -7.39
CA ILE A 50 -1.04 -4.82 -7.06
C ILE A 50 -1.50 -6.27 -6.92
N VAL A 51 -2.58 -6.51 -6.18
CA VAL A 51 -3.17 -7.85 -5.99
C VAL A 51 -3.54 -8.47 -7.33
N ALA A 52 -4.25 -7.74 -8.20
CA ALA A 52 -4.64 -8.24 -9.52
C ALA A 52 -3.43 -8.66 -10.37
N PHE A 53 -2.35 -7.88 -10.31
CA PHE A 53 -1.11 -8.21 -11.02
C PHE A 53 -0.37 -9.39 -10.38
N ASP A 54 -0.27 -9.45 -9.06
CA ASP A 54 0.43 -10.51 -8.34
C ASP A 54 -0.26 -11.87 -8.49
N LEU A 55 -1.60 -11.91 -8.53
CA LEU A 55 -2.36 -13.11 -8.87
C LEU A 55 -1.94 -13.66 -10.24
N ARG A 56 -1.73 -12.77 -11.21
CA ARG A 56 -1.21 -13.16 -12.52
C ARG A 56 0.24 -13.63 -12.47
N LEU A 57 1.06 -13.07 -11.59
CA LEU A 57 2.45 -13.49 -11.39
C LEU A 57 2.53 -14.89 -10.77
N ILE A 58 1.70 -15.23 -9.79
CA ILE A 58 1.74 -16.56 -9.14
C ILE A 58 1.20 -17.68 -10.04
N GLY A 59 0.51 -17.33 -11.12
CA GLY A 59 0.05 -18.23 -12.18
C GLY A 59 -1.48 -18.35 -12.29
N LEU A 60 -2.26 -17.58 -11.52
CA LEU A 60 -3.71 -17.51 -11.71
C LEU A 60 -4.00 -16.74 -12.99
N HIS A 61 -4.94 -17.23 -13.80
CA HIS A 61 -5.34 -16.60 -15.07
C HIS A 61 -4.17 -16.40 -16.07
N ALA A 62 -3.33 -17.42 -16.26
CA ALA A 62 -2.19 -17.39 -17.20
C ALA A 62 -2.56 -16.98 -18.65
N GLY A 63 -3.82 -17.14 -19.04
CA GLY A 63 -4.36 -16.70 -20.33
C GLY A 63 -4.30 -15.18 -20.57
N LEU A 64 -4.26 -14.36 -19.51
CA LEU A 64 -4.15 -12.91 -19.65
C LEU A 64 -2.69 -12.48 -19.92
N PRO A 65 -2.40 -11.68 -20.95
CA PRO A 65 -1.04 -11.20 -21.18
C PRO A 65 -0.56 -10.27 -20.07
N ALA A 66 0.53 -10.63 -19.37
CA ALA A 66 1.06 -9.84 -18.26
C ALA A 66 1.35 -8.36 -18.63
N ARG A 67 1.77 -8.12 -19.88
CA ARG A 67 2.01 -6.78 -20.43
C ARG A 67 0.73 -5.96 -20.63
N ALA A 68 -0.36 -6.60 -21.04
CA ALA A 68 -1.64 -5.92 -21.21
C ALA A 68 -2.19 -5.52 -19.84
N LEU A 69 -2.11 -6.45 -18.88
CA LEU A 69 -2.52 -6.21 -17.50
C LEU A 69 -1.70 -5.10 -16.85
N SER A 70 -0.36 -5.10 -17.01
CA SER A 70 0.50 -4.04 -16.45
C SER A 70 0.18 -2.66 -17.02
N ARG A 71 -0.17 -2.56 -18.31
CA ARG A 71 -0.54 -1.28 -18.96
C ARG A 71 -1.83 -0.70 -18.40
N LEU A 72 -2.78 -1.54 -18.01
CA LEU A 72 -4.03 -1.12 -17.39
C LEU A 72 -3.85 -0.78 -15.90
N LEU A 73 -3.16 -1.65 -15.17
CA LEU A 73 -3.08 -1.55 -13.70
C LEU A 73 -2.06 -0.51 -13.23
N LEU A 74 -1.00 -0.24 -14.00
CA LEU A 74 0.02 0.71 -13.57
C LEU A 74 -0.52 2.15 -13.42
N PRO A 75 -1.28 2.72 -14.38
CA PRO A 75 -1.91 4.03 -14.18
C PRO A 75 -2.86 4.07 -12.98
N VAL A 76 -3.63 3.00 -12.75
CA VAL A 76 -4.55 2.90 -11.61
C VAL A 76 -3.78 2.86 -10.29
N ALA A 77 -2.69 2.08 -10.23
CA ALA A 77 -1.80 2.03 -9.07
C ALA A 77 -1.16 3.40 -8.80
N VAL A 78 -0.71 4.10 -9.84
CA VAL A 78 -0.13 5.46 -9.71
C VAL A 78 -1.17 6.46 -9.19
N ALA A 79 -2.39 6.42 -9.71
CA ALA A 79 -3.48 7.27 -9.21
C ALA A 79 -3.80 6.97 -7.74
N GLY A 80 -3.92 5.68 -7.38
CA GLY A 80 -4.10 5.26 -5.99
C GLY A 80 -2.97 5.71 -5.06
N PHE A 81 -1.71 5.59 -5.51
CA PHE A 81 -0.54 6.06 -4.79
C PHE A 81 -0.56 7.58 -4.57
N ALA A 82 -0.90 8.35 -5.62
CA ALA A 82 -1.03 9.80 -5.54
C ALA A 82 -2.13 10.25 -4.58
N MET A 83 -3.14 9.42 -4.33
CA MET A 83 -4.19 9.68 -3.34
C MET A 83 -3.79 9.25 -1.92
N VAL A 84 -3.23 8.04 -1.77
CA VAL A 84 -3.00 7.41 -0.46
C VAL A 84 -1.88 8.08 0.32
N VAL A 85 -0.83 8.57 -0.35
CA VAL A 85 0.32 9.17 0.32
C VAL A 85 -0.05 10.51 0.97
N PRO A 86 -0.64 11.49 0.26
CA PRO A 86 -1.02 12.75 0.89
C PRO A 86 -2.07 12.55 1.99
N THR A 87 -3.09 11.74 1.73
CA THR A 87 -4.15 11.47 2.74
C THR A 87 -3.60 10.75 3.96
N GLY A 88 -2.70 9.79 3.79
CA GLY A 88 -2.05 9.09 4.90
C GLY A 88 -1.18 10.02 5.75
N LEU A 89 -0.49 10.98 5.12
CA LEU A 89 0.25 12.01 5.84
C LEU A 89 -0.67 12.95 6.61
N LEU A 90 -1.81 13.35 6.03
CA LEU A 90 -2.81 14.17 6.74
C LEU A 90 -3.38 13.44 7.97
N LEU A 91 -3.75 12.16 7.83
CA LEU A 91 -4.22 11.33 8.95
C LEU A 91 -3.12 11.15 10.02
N PHE A 92 -1.86 11.03 9.59
CA PHE A 92 -0.75 10.97 10.53
C PHE A 92 -0.57 12.29 11.29
N VAL A 93 -0.60 13.42 10.59
CA VAL A 93 -0.48 14.75 11.20
C VAL A 93 -1.62 15.01 12.18
N SER A 94 -2.84 14.53 11.93
CA SER A 94 -3.96 14.75 12.86
C SER A 94 -3.82 13.99 14.17
N GLU A 95 -3.06 12.89 14.25
CA GLU A 95 -2.90 12.09 15.48
C GLU A 95 -1.47 11.54 15.63
N ALA A 96 -0.47 12.40 15.43
CA ALA A 96 0.91 11.95 15.21
C ALA A 96 1.52 11.22 16.42
N THR A 97 1.31 11.71 17.64
CA THR A 97 1.83 11.07 18.86
C THR A 97 1.15 9.74 19.13
N ALA A 98 -0.17 9.68 18.98
CA ALA A 98 -0.96 8.45 19.16
C ALA A 98 -0.55 7.37 18.15
N LEU A 99 -0.42 7.73 16.87
CA LEU A 99 -0.01 6.80 15.82
C LEU A 99 1.44 6.36 15.98
N ALA A 100 2.36 7.25 16.34
CA ALA A 100 3.76 6.88 16.54
C ALA A 100 3.99 5.94 17.72
N GLY A 101 3.14 6.02 18.76
CA GLY A 101 3.14 5.10 19.88
C GLY A 101 2.43 3.77 19.61
N ASN A 102 1.65 3.67 18.53
CA ASN A 102 0.82 2.51 18.25
C ASN A 102 1.63 1.36 17.62
N PRO A 103 1.68 0.16 18.24
CA PRO A 103 2.46 -0.96 17.72
C PRO A 103 1.96 -1.44 16.35
N ALA A 104 0.64 -1.37 16.07
CA ALA A 104 0.08 -1.73 14.79
C ALA A 104 0.54 -0.78 13.68
N PHE A 105 0.67 0.51 13.99
CA PHE A 105 1.21 1.49 13.04
C PHE A 105 2.69 1.21 12.73
N LEU A 106 3.50 0.91 13.74
CA LEU A 106 4.92 0.56 13.52
C LEU A 106 5.07 -0.70 12.65
N VAL A 107 4.26 -1.73 12.90
CA VAL A 107 4.20 -2.93 12.05
C VAL A 107 3.79 -2.56 10.62
N LYS A 108 2.77 -1.70 10.44
CA LYS A 108 2.34 -1.22 9.12
C LYS A 108 3.49 -0.55 8.36
N ILE A 109 4.26 0.32 9.02
CA ILE A 109 5.42 0.97 8.41
C ILE A 109 6.51 -0.04 8.03
N GLY A 110 6.83 -0.98 8.91
CA GLY A 110 7.78 -2.06 8.61
C GLY A 110 7.37 -2.90 7.40
N LEU A 111 6.08 -3.29 7.33
CA LEU A 111 5.53 -4.03 6.20
C LEU A 111 5.54 -3.22 4.90
N LEU A 112 5.26 -1.91 4.95
CA LEU A 112 5.37 -1.02 3.79
C LEU A 112 6.81 -0.96 3.26
N VAL A 113 7.81 -0.85 4.14
CA VAL A 113 9.23 -0.86 3.75
C VAL A 113 9.58 -2.19 3.06
N LEU A 114 9.14 -3.32 3.63
CA LEU A 114 9.35 -4.64 3.03
C LEU A 114 8.63 -4.79 1.67
N ALA A 115 7.42 -4.24 1.54
CA ALA A 115 6.66 -4.26 0.28
C ALA A 115 7.40 -3.45 -0.81
N LEU A 116 7.88 -2.25 -0.48
CA LEU A 116 8.68 -1.43 -1.39
C LEU A 116 10.00 -2.11 -1.77
N ALA A 117 10.68 -2.75 -0.81
CA ALA A 117 11.87 -3.54 -1.09
C ALA A 117 11.57 -4.70 -2.04
N ASN A 118 10.47 -5.44 -1.83
CA ASN A 118 10.03 -6.52 -2.70
C ASN A 118 9.74 -6.01 -4.13
N ILE A 119 9.05 -4.88 -4.27
CA ILE A 119 8.79 -4.23 -5.57
C ILE A 119 10.11 -3.88 -6.26
N ALA A 120 11.06 -3.29 -5.53
CA ALA A 120 12.35 -2.89 -6.08
C ALA A 120 13.20 -4.09 -6.52
N LEU A 121 13.21 -5.18 -5.74
CA LEU A 121 13.87 -6.44 -6.09
C LEU A 121 13.22 -7.10 -7.31
N PHE A 122 11.88 -7.08 -7.39
CA PHE A 122 11.15 -7.57 -8.56
C PHE A 122 11.55 -6.82 -9.83
N HIS A 123 11.56 -5.48 -9.80
CA HIS A 123 11.89 -4.68 -10.97
C HIS A 123 13.37 -4.76 -11.38
N ARG A 124 14.30 -4.98 -10.44
CA ARG A 124 15.73 -5.17 -10.73
C ARG A 124 16.06 -6.57 -11.26
N GLY A 125 15.30 -7.59 -10.86
CA GLY A 125 15.53 -8.97 -11.24
C GLY A 125 14.43 -9.51 -12.17
N PRO A 126 13.49 -10.33 -11.66
CA PRO A 126 12.53 -11.06 -12.50
C PRO A 126 11.73 -10.16 -13.46
N GLY A 127 11.23 -9.02 -12.98
CA GLY A 127 10.37 -8.12 -13.75
C GLY A 127 11.00 -7.53 -15.03
N ARG A 128 12.34 -7.52 -15.15
CA ARG A 128 13.03 -7.04 -16.37
C ARG A 128 12.64 -7.82 -17.62
N GLN A 129 12.29 -9.09 -17.47
CA GLN A 129 11.97 -9.98 -18.58
C GLN A 129 10.47 -10.17 -18.77
N ILE A 130 9.62 -9.32 -18.19
CA ILE A 130 8.16 -9.47 -18.27
C ILE A 130 7.62 -9.51 -19.70
N HIS A 131 8.30 -8.85 -20.64
CA HIS A 131 7.95 -8.89 -22.06
C HIS A 131 8.19 -10.24 -22.73
N LEU A 132 9.09 -11.07 -22.19
CA LEU A 132 9.41 -12.40 -22.69
C LEU A 132 8.40 -13.46 -22.19
N TRP A 133 7.64 -13.14 -21.14
CA TRP A 133 6.65 -14.04 -20.54
C TRP A 133 5.33 -14.12 -21.35
N GLY A 134 5.35 -13.62 -22.59
CA GLY A 134 4.26 -13.67 -23.56
C GLY A 134 4.62 -14.34 -24.89
N GLY A 135 5.76 -15.05 -24.97
CA GLY A 135 6.20 -15.71 -26.20
C GLY A 135 5.36 -16.94 -26.56
N HIS A 136 5.00 -17.08 -27.84
CA HIS A 136 4.46 -18.28 -28.49
C HIS A 136 5.38 -19.48 -28.20
N ARG A 137 5.09 -20.22 -27.15
CA ARG A 137 5.52 -21.61 -27.03
C ARG A 137 4.24 -22.43 -27.00
N ASP A 138 4.05 -23.18 -28.07
CA ASP A 138 3.13 -24.32 -28.11
C ASP A 138 1.64 -23.99 -28.29
N GLY A 139 1.27 -23.34 -29.41
CA GLY A 139 -0.08 -23.43 -30.02
C GLY A 139 -1.30 -23.01 -29.18
N HIS A 140 -1.12 -22.60 -27.93
CA HIS A 140 -2.15 -22.20 -27.00
C HIS A 140 -2.17 -20.67 -26.88
N PRO A 141 -3.34 -20.03 -27.02
CA PRO A 141 -3.47 -18.61 -26.76
C PRO A 141 -3.43 -18.37 -25.24
N GLY A 142 -2.24 -18.30 -24.65
CA GLY A 142 -2.07 -18.04 -23.23
C GLY A 142 -0.60 -17.91 -22.82
N GLY A 143 -0.24 -16.78 -22.20
CA GLY A 143 1.15 -16.38 -21.92
C GLY A 143 1.92 -17.39 -21.05
N GLY A 144 3.20 -17.60 -21.39
CA GLY A 144 4.10 -18.52 -20.73
C GLY A 144 4.15 -18.37 -19.19
N LYS A 145 4.51 -19.47 -18.52
CA LYS A 145 4.60 -19.53 -17.05
C LYS A 145 5.67 -18.54 -16.55
N PRO A 146 5.36 -17.66 -15.58
CA PRO A 146 6.35 -16.78 -14.97
C PRO A 146 7.45 -17.61 -14.28
N PRO A 147 8.71 -17.13 -14.26
CA PRO A 147 9.79 -17.82 -13.58
C PRO A 147 9.49 -17.96 -12.08
N PRO A 148 9.99 -19.01 -11.40
CA PRO A 148 9.69 -19.26 -9.97
C PRO A 148 9.97 -18.05 -9.07
N ALA A 149 11.03 -17.29 -9.35
CA ALA A 149 11.36 -16.06 -8.62
C ALA A 149 10.28 -14.96 -8.75
N ALA A 150 9.64 -14.82 -9.92
CA ALA A 150 8.54 -13.87 -10.11
C ALA A 150 7.28 -14.32 -9.35
N ARG A 151 7.01 -15.63 -9.32
CA ARG A 151 5.90 -16.21 -8.55
C ARG A 151 6.11 -15.99 -7.05
N LEU A 152 7.33 -16.23 -6.55
CA LEU A 152 7.65 -15.99 -5.14
C LEU A 152 7.52 -14.51 -4.77
N ALA A 153 8.01 -13.60 -5.62
CA ALA A 153 7.86 -12.16 -5.41
C ALA A 153 6.39 -11.71 -5.37
N GLY A 154 5.54 -12.28 -6.24
CA GLY A 154 4.10 -12.03 -6.22
C GLY A 154 3.42 -12.57 -4.96
N ALA A 155 3.76 -13.79 -4.52
CA ALA A 155 3.22 -14.36 -3.29
C ALA A 155 3.64 -13.57 -2.05
N ALA A 156 4.92 -13.17 -1.97
CA ALA A 156 5.43 -12.31 -0.90
C ALA A 156 4.74 -10.95 -0.90
N SER A 157 4.54 -10.34 -2.07
CA SER A 157 3.82 -9.07 -2.22
C SER A 157 2.39 -9.17 -1.69
N LEU A 158 1.64 -10.21 -2.05
CA LEU A 158 0.28 -10.44 -1.55
C LEU A 158 0.23 -10.52 -0.02
N LEU A 159 1.13 -11.29 0.58
CA LEU A 159 1.20 -11.42 2.05
C LEU A 159 1.54 -10.08 2.72
N LEU A 160 2.49 -9.33 2.15
CA LEU A 160 2.89 -8.03 2.68
C LEU A 160 1.73 -7.02 2.62
N TRP A 161 1.03 -6.92 1.48
CA TRP A 161 -0.09 -5.99 1.35
C TRP A 161 -1.31 -6.36 2.19
N VAL A 162 -1.62 -7.66 2.31
CA VAL A 162 -2.64 -8.13 3.27
C VAL A 162 -2.24 -7.74 4.70
N GLY A 163 -0.96 -7.93 5.05
CA GLY A 163 -0.42 -7.50 6.33
C GLY A 163 -0.54 -5.99 6.56
N VAL A 164 -0.22 -5.16 5.57
CA VAL A 164 -0.36 -3.69 5.64
C VAL A 164 -1.81 -3.27 5.90
N LEU A 165 -2.77 -3.89 5.20
CA LEU A 165 -4.20 -3.62 5.39
C LEU A 165 -4.69 -4.07 6.76
N ALA A 166 -4.30 -5.28 7.19
CA ALA A 166 -4.63 -5.82 8.51
C ALA A 166 -4.07 -4.95 9.64
N ALA A 167 -2.78 -4.60 9.56
CA ALA A 167 -2.13 -3.69 10.50
C ALA A 167 -2.83 -2.31 10.52
N GLY A 168 -3.21 -1.79 9.34
CA GLY A 168 -3.99 -0.56 9.23
C GLY A 168 -5.32 -0.61 9.96
N ARG A 169 -6.04 -1.74 9.89
CA ARG A 169 -7.29 -1.92 10.64
C ARG A 169 -7.05 -2.10 12.14
N LEU A 170 -5.96 -2.76 12.52
CA LEU A 170 -5.58 -3.00 13.92
C LEU A 170 -5.21 -1.73 14.69
N ILE A 171 -4.84 -0.63 14.01
CA ILE A 171 -4.61 0.69 14.64
C ILE A 171 -5.83 1.14 15.47
N ALA A 172 -7.05 0.80 15.05
CA ALA A 172 -8.25 1.18 15.78
C ALA A 172 -8.51 0.36 17.06
N TYR A 173 -7.73 -0.69 17.31
CA TYR A 173 -7.97 -1.66 18.38
C TYR A 173 -6.81 -1.84 19.36
N LEU A 174 -5.58 -1.51 18.93
CA LEU A 174 -4.35 -1.58 19.71
C LEU A 174 -3.90 -0.18 20.09
#